data_AF-A0A7J6KST9-F1
#
_entry.id   AF-A0A7J6KST9-F1
#
_cell.length_a   1.000
_cell.length_b   1.000
_cell.length_c   1.000
_cell.angle_alpha   90.00
_cell.angle_beta   90.00
_cell.angle_gamma   90.00
#
_symmetry.space_group_name_H-M   'P 1'
#
loop_
_entity.id
_entity.type
_entity.pdbx_description
1 polymer ?
#
loop_
_entity_poly.entity_id
_entity_poly.type
_entity_poly.pdbx_seq_one_letter_code
_entity_poly.pdbx_strand_id
1 'polypeptide(L)'
;AYQPWLYADYAYARLRSEDVDPEVGINLEWAKNVSSWYINASGRGCRLSLVVEATAVSGNHRDLRYYSQIIADGADPRGNGSFEGFYVNTPWQIERKADL
;
A
#
# COMPACT_ATOMS: atom_id res chain seq x y z
N ALA A 1 -21.83 29.34 2.35
CA ALA A 1 -22.23 28.02 1.83
C ALA A 1 -21.33 26.96 2.47
N TYR A 2 -21.90 25.84 2.90
CA TYR A 2 -21.11 24.71 3.41
C TYR A 2 -20.20 24.18 2.29
N GLN A 3 -18.89 24.12 2.54
CA GLN A 3 -17.87 23.68 1.58
C GLN A 3 -17.28 22.34 2.06
N PRO A 4 -17.81 21.20 1.60
CA PRO A 4 -17.45 19.88 2.14
C PRO A 4 -15.98 19.49 1.95
N TRP A 5 -15.26 20.09 1.01
CA TRP A 5 -13.83 19.83 0.77
C TRP A 5 -12.90 20.41 1.84
N LEU A 6 -13.33 21.43 2.58
CA LEU A 6 -12.59 21.94 3.75
C LEU A 6 -12.66 21.00 4.95
N TYR A 7 -13.59 20.03 4.95
CA TYR A 7 -13.77 19.02 6.00
C TYR A 7 -13.26 17.63 5.59
N ALA A 8 -12.85 17.46 4.33
CA ALA A 8 -12.17 16.24 3.88
C ALA A 8 -10.76 16.10 4.50
N ASP A 9 -10.22 17.16 5.10
CA ASP A 9 -8.90 17.19 5.76
C ASP A 9 -8.79 16.32 7.03
N TYR A 10 -9.89 15.77 7.54
CA TYR A 10 -9.87 14.97 8.78
C TYR A 10 -10.36 13.53 8.64
N ALA A 11 -11.09 13.22 7.57
CA ALA A 11 -11.54 11.86 7.32
C ALA A 11 -10.47 11.14 6.50
N TYR A 12 -9.49 10.54 7.20
CA TYR A 12 -8.53 9.57 6.66
C TYR A 12 -9.06 8.87 5.41
N ALA A 13 -8.55 9.25 4.24
CA ALA A 13 -8.84 8.53 3.03
C ALA A 13 -8.03 7.24 3.04
N ARG A 14 -8.55 6.25 3.79
CA ARG A 14 -7.96 4.92 3.91
C ARG A 14 -8.45 4.12 2.72
N LEU A 15 -7.69 4.11 1.63
CA LEU A 15 -7.78 3.00 0.67
C LEU A 15 -7.48 1.73 1.47
N ARG A 16 -8.49 0.90 1.70
CA ARG A 16 -8.27 -0.40 2.30
C ARG A 16 -7.56 -1.24 1.25
N SER A 17 -6.44 -1.85 1.64
CA SER A 17 -5.72 -2.86 0.87
C SER A 17 -6.66 -3.94 0.33
N GLU A 18 -7.75 -4.23 1.05
CA GLU A 18 -8.83 -5.16 0.71
C GLU A 18 -9.59 -4.86 -0.60
N ASP A 19 -9.63 -3.60 -1.04
CA ASP A 19 -10.37 -3.16 -2.25
C ASP A 19 -9.47 -3.10 -3.49
N VAL A 20 -8.18 -3.42 -3.35
CA VAL A 20 -7.16 -3.31 -4.38
C VAL A 20 -6.56 -4.68 -4.59
N ASP A 21 -6.41 -5.12 -5.84
CA ASP A 21 -5.68 -6.35 -6.15
C ASP A 21 -4.30 -6.33 -5.44
N PRO A 22 -3.90 -7.37 -4.68
CA PRO A 22 -2.68 -7.34 -3.90
C PRO A 22 -1.45 -7.09 -4.76
N GLU A 23 -1.47 -7.56 -6.02
CA GLU A 23 -0.42 -7.31 -7.01
C GLU A 23 -0.27 -5.81 -7.31
N VAL A 24 -1.39 -5.12 -7.44
CA VAL A 24 -1.43 -3.68 -7.69
C VAL A 24 -1.00 -2.92 -6.44
N GLY A 25 -1.46 -3.33 -5.26
CA GLY A 25 -1.17 -2.66 -3.98
C GLY A 25 0.31 -2.67 -3.58
N ILE A 26 1.05 -3.71 -3.95
CA ILE A 26 2.51 -3.75 -3.69
C ILE A 26 3.32 -2.87 -4.64
N ASN A 27 2.76 -2.47 -5.80
CA ASN A 27 3.47 -1.67 -6.80
C ASN A 27 3.80 -0.24 -6.30
N LEU A 28 5.04 0.19 -6.48
CA LEU A 28 5.52 1.53 -6.13
C LEU A 28 4.86 2.65 -6.95
N GLU A 29 4.66 2.42 -8.24
CA GLU A 29 4.01 3.37 -9.13
C GLU A 29 2.57 3.61 -8.71
N TRP A 30 1.86 2.54 -8.32
CA TRP A 30 0.51 2.66 -7.77
C TRP A 30 0.48 3.52 -6.51
N ALA A 31 1.39 3.25 -5.55
CA ALA A 31 1.49 4.05 -4.32
C ALA A 31 1.78 5.54 -4.61
N LYS A 32 2.66 5.83 -5.58
CA LYS A 32 2.96 7.20 -6.02
C LYS A 32 1.75 7.88 -6.67
N ASN A 33 1.04 7.17 -7.55
CA ASN A 33 -0.11 7.70 -8.27
C ASN A 33 -1.27 8.01 -7.31
N VAL A 34 -1.58 7.09 -6.39
CA VAL A 34 -2.60 7.28 -5.36
C VAL A 34 -2.24 8.42 -4.44
N SER A 35 -1.00 8.49 -3.95
CA SER A 35 -0.55 9.58 -3.07
C SER A 35 -0.65 10.93 -3.80
N SER A 36 -0.22 11.01 -5.05
CA SER A 36 -0.32 12.23 -5.86
C SER A 36 -1.78 12.64 -6.11
N TRP A 37 -2.66 11.68 -6.40
CA TRP A 37 -4.08 11.95 -6.56
C TRP A 37 -4.70 12.52 -5.29
N TYR A 38 -4.38 11.93 -4.13
CA TYR A 38 -4.86 12.45 -2.84
C TYR A 38 -4.31 13.83 -2.53
N ILE A 39 -3.01 14.08 -2.73
CA ILE A 39 -2.42 15.41 -2.54
C ILE A 39 -3.16 16.45 -3.40
N ASN A 40 -3.40 16.13 -4.68
CA ASN A 40 -4.07 17.03 -5.61
C ASN A 40 -5.56 17.25 -5.29
N ALA A 41 -6.24 16.22 -4.77
CA ALA A 41 -7.64 16.30 -4.38
C ALA A 41 -7.85 16.95 -3.00
N SER A 42 -6.85 16.85 -2.13
CA SER A 42 -6.85 17.42 -0.79
C SER A 42 -6.50 18.91 -0.80
N GLY A 43 -7.07 19.68 0.14
CA GLY A 43 -6.72 21.08 0.31
C GLY A 43 -5.25 21.24 0.74
N ARG A 44 -4.75 22.48 0.73
CA ARG A 44 -3.41 22.78 1.27
C ARG A 44 -3.35 22.36 2.75
N GLY A 45 -2.48 21.42 3.08
CA GLY A 45 -2.20 21.00 4.46
C GLY A 45 -2.58 19.56 4.81
N CYS A 46 -3.03 18.75 3.85
CA CYS A 46 -3.34 17.34 4.09
C CYS A 46 -2.11 16.55 4.57
N ARG A 47 -2.33 15.73 5.60
CA ARG A 47 -1.35 14.75 6.08
C ARG A 47 -1.77 13.37 5.56
N LEU A 48 -0.96 12.80 4.68
CA LEU A 48 -1.17 11.45 4.19
C LEU A 48 -0.32 10.47 4.99
N SER A 49 -0.84 9.27 5.18
CA SER A 49 -0.10 8.15 5.79
C SER A 49 -0.35 6.93 4.93
N LEU A 50 0.72 6.41 4.32
CA LEU A 50 0.68 5.15 3.60
C LEU A 50 0.89 4.02 4.62
N VAL A 51 -0.12 3.18 4.79
CA VAL A 51 0.01 1.98 5.63
C VAL A 51 0.62 0.88 4.79
N VAL A 52 1.72 0.30 5.28
CA VAL A 52 2.37 -0.84 4.64
C VAL A 52 2.19 -2.07 5.53
N GLU A 53 1.55 -3.09 5.00
CA GLU A 53 1.33 -4.35 5.71
C GLU A 53 2.58 -5.24 5.63
N ALA A 54 2.95 -5.82 6.78
CA ALA A 54 4.06 -6.78 6.90
C ALA A 54 3.62 -8.24 6.67
N THR A 55 2.43 -8.42 6.11
CA THR A 55 1.84 -9.71 5.74
C THR A 55 1.80 -9.85 4.23
N ALA A 56 2.01 -11.07 3.77
CA ALA A 56 1.77 -11.46 2.41
C ALA A 56 0.31 -11.91 2.26
N VAL A 57 -0.32 -11.48 1.18
CA VAL A 57 -1.71 -11.78 0.87
C VAL A 57 -1.77 -12.59 -0.42
N SER A 58 -2.57 -13.66 -0.44
CA SER A 58 -2.82 -14.40 -1.68
C SER A 58 -3.60 -13.53 -2.68
N GLY A 59 -3.45 -13.76 -3.99
CA GLY A 59 -4.17 -12.98 -5.02
C GLY A 59 -5.70 -12.97 -4.89
N ASN A 60 -6.29 -13.94 -4.17
CA ASN A 60 -7.73 -14.00 -3.89
C ASN A 60 -8.12 -13.44 -2.50
N HIS A 61 -7.20 -12.85 -1.75
CA HIS A 61 -7.38 -12.30 -0.40
C HIS A 61 -7.84 -13.29 0.68
N ARG A 62 -7.76 -14.60 0.43
CA ARG A 62 -8.24 -15.61 1.39
C ARG A 62 -7.18 -16.07 2.37
N ASP A 63 -5.92 -16.02 1.97
CA ASP A 63 -4.81 -16.55 2.74
C ASP A 63 -3.81 -15.44 3.07
N LEU A 64 -3.43 -15.40 4.34
CA LEU A 64 -2.44 -14.47 4.88
C LEU A 64 -1.26 -15.27 5.43
N ARG A 65 -0.05 -14.83 5.08
CA ARG A 65 1.20 -15.39 5.62
C ARG A 65 2.08 -14.27 6.12
N TYR A 66 2.85 -14.51 7.18
CA TYR A 66 3.80 -13.52 7.64
C TYR A 66 4.98 -13.41 6.66
N TYR A 67 5.55 -12.21 6.52
CA TYR A 67 6.76 -12.01 5.72
C TYR A 67 7.87 -13.03 6.05
N SER A 68 8.09 -13.32 7.33
CA SER A 68 9.08 -14.30 7.79
C SER A 68 8.85 -15.71 7.23
N GLN A 69 7.59 -16.13 7.05
CA GLN A 69 7.25 -17.43 6.48
C GLN A 69 7.53 -17.45 4.98
N ILE A 70 7.18 -16.39 4.26
CA ILE A 70 7.42 -16.28 2.82
C ILE A 70 8.92 -16.28 2.49
N ILE A 71 9.75 -15.62 3.30
CA ILE A 71 11.21 -15.66 3.15
C ILE A 71 11.76 -17.05 3.48
N ALA A 72 11.27 -17.70 4.54
CA ALA A 72 11.68 -19.06 4.88
C ALA A 72 11.34 -20.07 3.77
N ASP A 73 10.26 -19.84 3.02
CA ASP A 73 9.84 -20.67 1.90
C ASP A 73 10.62 -20.38 0.59
N GLY A 74 11.48 -19.35 0.57
CA GLY A 74 12.42 -19.10 -0.52
C GLY A 74 12.15 -17.84 -1.36
N ALA A 75 11.24 -16.96 -0.95
CA ALA A 75 11.02 -15.69 -1.63
C ALA A 75 12.26 -14.77 -1.55
N ASP A 76 12.53 -14.05 -2.63
CA ASP A 76 13.61 -13.07 -2.66
C ASP A 76 13.26 -11.84 -1.79
N PRO A 77 14.00 -11.55 -0.70
CA PRO A 77 13.75 -10.40 0.17
C PRO A 77 13.99 -9.05 -0.51
N ARG A 78 14.61 -9.03 -1.71
CA ARG A 78 14.79 -7.83 -2.53
C ARG A 78 14.06 -7.92 -3.87
N GLY A 79 13.23 -8.94 -4.03
CA GLY A 79 12.43 -9.17 -5.23
C GLY A 79 11.32 -8.15 -5.41
N ASN A 80 10.49 -8.39 -6.42
CA ASN A 80 9.33 -7.55 -6.76
C ASN A 80 8.12 -7.73 -5.81
N GLY A 81 8.24 -8.55 -4.77
CA GLY A 81 7.18 -8.79 -3.78
C GLY A 81 6.17 -9.86 -4.18
N SER A 82 6.36 -10.56 -5.30
CA SER A 82 5.55 -11.72 -5.68
C SER A 82 6.29 -13.03 -5.43
N PHE A 83 5.62 -14.00 -4.80
CA PHE A 83 6.15 -15.35 -4.60
C PHE A 83 5.00 -16.36 -4.49
N GLU A 84 4.98 -17.38 -5.36
CA GLU A 84 4.00 -18.48 -5.34
C GLU A 84 2.53 -18.04 -5.20
N GLY A 85 2.14 -16.94 -5.86
CA GLY A 85 0.78 -16.40 -5.79
C GLY A 85 0.45 -15.57 -4.54
N PHE A 86 1.45 -15.33 -3.68
CA PHE A 86 1.41 -14.36 -2.60
C PHE A 86 2.09 -13.05 -2.99
N TYR A 87 1.57 -11.96 -2.45
CA TYR A 87 2.04 -10.60 -2.68
C TYR A 87 2.38 -9.94 -1.35
N VAL A 88 3.60 -9.42 -1.23
CA VAL A 88 4.13 -8.81 -0.01
C VAL A 88 5.00 -7.61 -0.34
N ASN A 89 5.00 -6.60 0.52
CA ASN A 89 5.97 -5.52 0.41
C ASN A 89 7.35 -6.02 0.88
N THR A 90 8.32 -6.06 -0.03
CA THR A 90 9.71 -6.36 0.35
C THR A 90 10.33 -5.17 1.09
N PRO A 91 11.37 -5.38 1.93
CA PRO A 91 12.15 -4.30 2.54
C PRO A 91 12.54 -3.19 1.54
N TRP A 92 12.97 -3.57 0.34
CA TRP A 92 13.30 -2.61 -0.71
C TRP A 92 12.10 -1.76 -1.16
N GLN A 93 10.91 -2.36 -1.31
CA GLN A 93 9.69 -1.61 -1.63
C GLN A 93 9.24 -0.72 -0.46
N ILE A 94 9.39 -1.18 0.78
CA ILE A 94 9.06 -0.39 1.99
C ILE A 94 9.94 0.86 2.06
N GLU A 95 11.25 0.72 1.88
CA GLU A 95 12.19 1.85 1.84
C GLU A 95 11.77 2.87 0.78
N ARG A 96 11.49 2.41 -0.45
CA ARG A 96 11.07 3.29 -1.54
C ARG A 96 9.71 3.96 -1.31
N LYS A 97 8.80 3.31 -0.58
CA LYS A 97 7.51 3.90 -0.19
C LYS A 97 7.65 4.93 0.92
N ALA A 98 8.63 4.78 1.81
CA ALA A 98 8.91 5.74 2.88
C ALA A 98 9.54 7.05 2.34
N ASP A 99 10.21 6.99 1.19
CA ASP A 99 10.82 8.14 0.50
C ASP A 99 9.85 8.94 -0.38
N LEU A 100 8.59 8.49 -0.55
CA LEU A 100 7.55 9.18 -1.33
C LEU A 100 7.00 10.42 -0.61
#